data_AF-A0A9E7G2Q1-F1
#
_entry.id   AF-A0A9E7G2Q1-F1
#
_cell.length_a   1.000
_cell.length_b   1.000
_cell.length_c   1.000
_cell.angle_alpha   90.00
_cell.angle_beta   90.00
_cell.angle_gamma   90.00
#
_symmetry.space_group_name_H-M   'P 1'
#
loop_
_entity.id
_entity.type
_entity.pdbx_description
1 polymer ?
#
loop_
_entity_poly.entity_id
_entity_poly.type
_entity_poly.pdbx_seq_one_letter_code
_entity_poly.pdbx_strand_id
1 'polypeptide(L)'
;MARLLFVLSSLVVSVSGALAATFTITNNCDYTVWPGVLSSAGTVALSTTGFQLQKGESRSLDAPAAWSGRFWGRTRCATDSSGRFSCGTGDCGSGGVECSGGGAAPPATLAEFTLDGSGGMDFYDVSLVDGYNLPMLVVPQGGSGGSCSSTGCLVDLNGLCPSDLKVVLSTSDGGSESVACKSACEAFGSPQYCCSGDFGNPNTCKPSSYSRFFKNACPRAYSYAYDDATSTFTCASANYLISFCPSTTSQKSSGSNREAADISSSSNSTMVYIGGEQVSGATLTVPRLAALLLPVLLAPLALHRGGKEVSQTFSQVTDGTFFAVFSGSRSSTDCSPAVLPGRGLRLHS
;
A
#
# COMPACT_ATOMS: atom_id res chain seq x y z
N MET A 1 -36.51 -41.08 -43.52
CA MET A 1 -36.92 -39.76 -42.99
C MET A 1 -35.93 -39.34 -41.92
N ALA A 2 -35.31 -38.18 -42.14
CA ALA A 2 -34.58 -37.27 -41.25
C ALA A 2 -33.65 -37.84 -40.15
N ARG A 3 -32.33 -37.73 -40.37
CA ARG A 3 -31.33 -37.59 -39.29
C ARG A 3 -31.20 -36.12 -38.94
N LEU A 4 -31.65 -35.72 -37.75
CA LEU A 4 -31.55 -34.36 -37.24
C LEU A 4 -30.17 -34.18 -36.60
N LEU A 5 -29.27 -33.45 -37.28
CA LEU A 5 -27.98 -33.04 -36.72
C LEU A 5 -28.20 -31.78 -35.88
N PHE A 6 -28.15 -31.93 -34.55
CA PHE A 6 -28.07 -30.81 -33.61
C PHE A 6 -26.65 -30.25 -33.62
N VAL A 7 -26.42 -29.13 -34.31
CA VAL A 7 -25.17 -28.37 -34.22
C VAL A 7 -25.25 -27.53 -32.94
N LEU A 8 -24.59 -27.96 -31.87
CA LEU A 8 -24.34 -27.12 -30.69
C LEU A 8 -23.30 -26.06 -31.07
N SER A 9 -23.77 -24.89 -31.48
CA SER A 9 -22.94 -23.69 -31.59
C SER A 9 -22.58 -23.21 -30.19
N SER A 10 -21.38 -23.56 -29.72
CA SER A 10 -20.81 -23.04 -28.47
C SER A 10 -20.43 -21.57 -28.69
N LEU A 11 -21.28 -20.66 -28.22
CA LEU A 11 -20.98 -19.23 -28.21
C LEU A 11 -19.88 -18.97 -27.18
N VAL A 12 -18.62 -18.92 -27.65
CA VAL A 12 -17.49 -18.48 -26.83
C VAL A 12 -17.62 -16.97 -26.66
N VAL A 13 -18.23 -16.53 -25.56
CA VAL A 13 -18.23 -15.11 -25.18
C VAL A 13 -16.83 -14.78 -24.69
N SER A 14 -16.02 -14.19 -25.57
CA SER A 14 -14.73 -13.59 -25.19
C SER A 14 -15.01 -12.32 -24.41
N VAL A 15 -15.02 -12.41 -23.07
CA VAL A 15 -15.04 -11.21 -22.20
C VAL A 15 -13.66 -10.57 -22.32
N SER A 16 -13.52 -9.64 -23.28
CA SER A 16 -12.37 -8.75 -23.32
C SER A 16 -12.57 -7.77 -22.16
N GLY A 17 -11.86 -7.99 -21.05
CA GLY A 17 -11.85 -7.04 -19.95
C GLY A 17 -11.39 -5.68 -20.47
N ALA A 18 -12.20 -4.64 -20.26
CA ALA A 18 -11.80 -3.29 -20.62
C ALA A 18 -10.58 -2.91 -19.76
N LEU A 19 -9.49 -2.50 -20.41
CA LEU A 19 -8.33 -1.92 -19.73
C LEU A 19 -8.76 -0.58 -19.12
N ALA A 20 -8.50 -0.41 -17.82
CA ALA A 20 -8.87 0.81 -17.10
C ALA A 20 -7.70 1.75 -16.89
N ALA A 21 -6.53 1.21 -16.56
CA ALA A 21 -5.33 2.01 -16.33
C ALA A 21 -4.08 1.28 -16.78
N THR A 22 -3.11 2.05 -17.27
CA THR A 22 -1.73 1.61 -17.47
C THR A 22 -0.87 2.17 -16.34
N PHE A 23 -0.19 1.29 -15.62
CA PHE A 23 0.86 1.62 -14.66
C PHE A 23 2.20 1.63 -15.36
N THR A 24 2.94 2.73 -15.31
CA THR A 24 4.34 2.80 -15.76
C THR A 24 5.23 2.84 -14.54
N ILE A 25 6.00 1.78 -14.32
CA ILE A 25 6.90 1.62 -13.19
C ILE A 25 8.30 1.98 -13.63
N THR A 26 8.95 2.94 -12.97
CA THR A 26 10.27 3.47 -13.33
C THR A 26 11.24 3.38 -12.16
N ASN A 27 12.46 2.92 -12.43
CA ASN A 27 13.54 2.91 -11.46
C ASN A 27 14.51 4.08 -11.70
N ASN A 28 14.43 5.12 -10.86
CA ASN A 28 15.40 6.23 -10.89
C ASN A 28 16.49 6.07 -9.82
N CYS A 29 16.53 4.95 -9.11
CA CYS A 29 17.58 4.67 -8.14
C CYS A 29 18.91 4.41 -8.85
N ASP A 30 20.02 4.64 -8.14
CA ASP A 30 21.37 4.33 -8.64
C ASP A 30 21.72 2.83 -8.62
N TYR A 31 20.74 1.98 -8.31
CA TYR A 31 20.87 0.54 -8.19
C TYR A 31 19.66 -0.16 -8.80
N THR A 32 19.80 -1.45 -9.09
CA THR A 32 18.70 -2.29 -9.57
C THR A 32 17.62 -2.44 -8.50
N VAL A 33 16.35 -2.29 -8.90
CA VAL A 33 15.17 -2.58 -8.08
C VAL A 33 14.43 -3.74 -8.72
N TRP A 34 13.83 -4.60 -7.90
CA TRP A 34 12.96 -5.67 -8.38
C TRP A 34 11.53 -5.41 -7.95
N PRO A 35 10.70 -4.75 -8.79
CA PRO A 35 9.32 -4.50 -8.42
C PRO A 35 8.57 -5.79 -8.13
N GLY A 36 7.73 -5.76 -7.10
CA GLY A 36 6.74 -6.78 -6.80
C GLY A 36 5.33 -6.22 -7.03
N VAL A 37 4.42 -7.09 -7.45
CA VAL A 37 3.02 -6.75 -7.70
C VAL A 37 2.14 -7.80 -7.04
N LEU A 38 1.17 -7.34 -6.25
CA LEU A 38 0.16 -8.19 -5.65
C LEU A 38 -1.23 -7.66 -6.02
N SER A 39 -2.01 -8.46 -6.74
CA SER A 39 -3.43 -8.20 -6.95
C SER A 39 -4.23 -8.69 -5.74
N SER A 40 -5.18 -7.89 -5.29
CA SER A 40 -6.06 -8.20 -4.16
C SER A 40 -6.94 -9.40 -4.46
N ALA A 41 -7.34 -10.13 -3.42
CA ALA A 41 -8.23 -11.27 -3.55
C ALA A 41 -9.54 -10.88 -4.27
N GLY A 42 -9.96 -11.71 -5.23
CA GLY A 42 -11.15 -11.44 -6.05
C GLY A 42 -10.91 -10.54 -7.26
N THR A 43 -9.70 -10.03 -7.47
CA THR A 43 -9.31 -9.27 -8.67
C THR A 43 -8.42 -10.10 -9.59
N VAL A 44 -8.39 -9.76 -10.88
CA VAL A 44 -7.58 -10.45 -11.88
C VAL A 44 -6.10 -10.13 -11.65
N ALA A 45 -5.26 -11.15 -11.63
CA ALA A 45 -3.81 -10.98 -11.57
C ALA A 45 -3.30 -10.24 -12.82
N LEU A 46 -2.37 -9.30 -12.62
CA LEU A 46 -1.69 -8.66 -13.75
C LEU A 46 -0.78 -9.65 -14.48
N SER A 47 -0.23 -9.22 -15.63
CA SER A 47 0.61 -10.06 -16.50
C SER A 47 1.92 -10.55 -15.87
N THR A 48 2.32 -9.96 -14.74
CA THR A 48 3.48 -10.36 -13.91
C THR A 48 3.22 -9.96 -12.46
N THR A 49 3.82 -10.71 -11.54
CA THR A 49 3.83 -10.47 -10.09
C THR A 49 5.20 -10.00 -9.59
N GLY A 50 6.23 -10.00 -10.44
CA GLY A 50 7.53 -9.44 -10.10
C GLY A 50 8.52 -9.47 -11.26
N PHE A 51 9.36 -8.45 -11.34
CA PHE A 51 10.34 -8.27 -12.41
C PHE A 51 11.55 -7.47 -11.95
N GLN A 52 12.52 -7.29 -12.84
CA GLN A 52 13.74 -6.51 -12.60
C GLN A 52 13.67 -5.19 -13.38
N LEU A 53 14.16 -4.11 -12.76
CA LEU A 53 14.42 -2.82 -13.41
C LEU A 53 15.83 -2.34 -13.05
N GLN A 54 16.69 -2.20 -14.05
CA GLN A 54 17.97 -1.50 -13.92
C GLN A 54 17.75 0.00 -13.71
N LYS A 55 18.82 0.71 -13.36
CA LYS A 55 18.80 2.17 -13.28
C LYS A 55 18.30 2.77 -14.60
N GLY A 56 17.30 3.64 -14.51
CA GLY A 56 16.69 4.34 -15.64
C GLY A 56 15.72 3.49 -16.46
N GLU A 57 15.50 2.23 -16.13
CA GLU A 57 14.52 1.39 -16.83
C GLU A 57 13.10 1.66 -16.35
N SER A 58 12.17 1.51 -17.29
CA SER A 58 10.74 1.54 -17.03
C SER A 58 10.06 0.32 -17.63
N ARG A 59 8.98 -0.13 -16.99
CA ARG A 59 8.09 -1.16 -17.53
C ARG A 59 6.64 -0.76 -17.29
N SER A 60 5.80 -0.93 -18.30
CA SER A 60 4.37 -0.70 -18.19
C SER A 60 3.60 -1.99 -17.96
N LEU A 61 2.54 -1.91 -17.14
CA LEU A 61 1.59 -2.97 -16.86
C LEU A 61 0.17 -2.42 -17.01
N ASP A 62 -0.65 -3.12 -17.77
CA ASP A 62 -2.05 -2.77 -17.92
C ASP A 62 -2.89 -3.49 -16.86
N ALA A 63 -3.82 -2.75 -16.26
CA ALA A 63 -4.77 -3.28 -15.29
C ALA A 63 -6.20 -3.18 -15.81
N PRO A 64 -7.02 -4.21 -15.55
CA PRO A 64 -8.43 -4.17 -15.91
C PRO A 64 -9.20 -3.19 -15.01
N ALA A 65 -10.41 -2.83 -15.43
CA ALA A 65 -11.37 -2.14 -14.56
C ALA A 65 -11.61 -2.91 -13.25
N ALA A 66 -11.92 -2.17 -12.19
CA ALA A 66 -12.12 -2.69 -10.83
C ALA A 66 -10.91 -3.44 -10.24
N TRP A 67 -9.70 -3.27 -10.80
CA TRP A 67 -8.50 -3.86 -10.23
C TRP A 67 -8.12 -3.18 -8.91
N SER A 68 -7.75 -3.98 -7.92
CA SER A 68 -7.20 -3.52 -6.66
C SER A 68 -5.93 -4.31 -6.37
N GLY A 69 -4.93 -3.64 -5.81
CA GLY A 69 -3.68 -4.28 -5.49
C GLY A 69 -2.62 -3.28 -5.06
N ARG A 70 -1.38 -3.77 -4.99
CA ARG A 70 -0.24 -2.99 -4.53
C ARG A 70 1.05 -3.30 -5.28
N PHE A 71 1.91 -2.30 -5.31
CA PHE A 71 3.25 -2.34 -5.88
C PHE A 71 4.28 -2.00 -4.80
N TRP A 72 5.46 -2.60 -4.87
CA TRP A 72 6.60 -2.24 -4.02
C TRP A 72 7.92 -2.50 -4.74
N GLY A 73 9.01 -1.92 -4.23
CA GLY A 73 10.35 -2.18 -4.74
C GLY A 73 11.12 -3.12 -3.80
N ARG A 74 11.68 -4.20 -4.35
CA ARG A 74 12.65 -5.04 -3.62
C ARG A 74 14.07 -4.58 -3.91
N THR A 75 14.94 -4.64 -2.90
CA THR A 75 16.33 -4.22 -3.01
C THR A 75 17.28 -5.30 -2.51
N ARG A 76 18.54 -5.21 -2.94
CA ARG A 76 19.63 -6.12 -2.54
C ARG A 76 19.25 -7.58 -2.78
N CYS A 77 18.73 -7.84 -3.97
CA CYS A 77 18.30 -9.17 -4.36
C CYS A 77 19.44 -9.96 -5.01
N ALA A 78 19.49 -11.25 -4.72
CA ALA A 78 20.43 -12.18 -5.31
C ALA A 78 19.82 -13.57 -5.43
N THR A 79 20.35 -14.36 -6.37
CA THR A 79 20.09 -15.79 -6.46
C THR A 79 21.24 -16.53 -5.81
N ASP A 80 20.95 -17.37 -4.82
CA ASP A 80 21.97 -18.18 -4.15
C ASP A 80 22.43 -19.38 -5.01
N SER A 81 23.39 -20.14 -4.50
CA SER A 81 23.91 -21.33 -5.20
C SER A 81 22.90 -22.46 -5.38
N SER A 82 21.77 -22.43 -4.66
CA SER A 82 20.65 -23.37 -4.83
C SER A 82 19.64 -22.91 -5.89
N GLY A 83 19.85 -21.74 -6.50
CA GLY A 83 18.94 -21.15 -7.46
C GLY A 83 17.78 -20.39 -6.81
N ARG A 84 17.80 -20.18 -5.49
CA ARG A 84 16.75 -19.44 -4.78
C ARG A 84 17.02 -17.95 -4.83
N PHE A 85 16.06 -17.20 -5.37
CA PHE A 85 16.07 -15.74 -5.36
C PHE A 85 15.55 -15.21 -4.03
N SER A 86 16.26 -14.26 -3.44
CA SER A 86 15.85 -13.58 -2.20
C SER A 86 16.35 -12.14 -2.18
N CYS A 87 15.68 -11.28 -1.42
CA CYS A 87 15.98 -9.85 -1.30
C CYS A 87 16.23 -9.41 0.15
N GLY A 88 17.13 -8.45 0.34
CA GLY A 88 17.39 -7.86 1.65
C GLY A 88 16.22 -7.04 2.21
N THR A 89 15.39 -6.45 1.34
CA THR A 89 14.18 -5.71 1.74
C THR A 89 13.01 -6.03 0.82
N GLY A 90 11.80 -6.13 1.37
CA GLY A 90 10.56 -6.31 0.60
C GLY A 90 10.42 -7.68 -0.07
N ASP A 91 11.25 -8.67 0.31
CA ASP A 91 11.20 -10.01 -0.26
C ASP A 91 9.78 -10.61 -0.19
N CYS A 92 9.36 -11.35 -1.20
CA CYS A 92 8.02 -11.93 -1.24
C CYS A 92 7.99 -13.44 -0.98
N GLY A 93 9.11 -14.03 -0.57
CA GLY A 93 9.19 -15.41 -0.10
C GLY A 93 8.96 -16.50 -1.15
N SER A 94 8.78 -16.13 -2.43
CA SER A 94 8.49 -17.08 -3.51
C SER A 94 9.71 -17.91 -3.92
N GLY A 95 10.92 -17.44 -3.59
CA GLY A 95 12.17 -18.02 -4.07
C GLY A 95 12.49 -17.69 -5.53
N GLY A 96 11.69 -16.83 -6.18
CA GLY A 96 11.86 -16.39 -7.57
C GLY A 96 11.67 -14.88 -7.74
N VAL A 97 11.97 -14.39 -8.95
CA VAL A 97 11.72 -12.97 -9.28
C VAL A 97 10.22 -12.67 -9.29
N GLU A 98 9.40 -13.58 -9.80
CA GLU A 98 7.94 -13.52 -9.68
C GLU A 98 7.51 -13.75 -8.23
N CYS A 99 6.59 -12.95 -7.71
CA CYS A 99 6.11 -13.08 -6.33
C CYS A 99 5.01 -14.13 -6.14
N SER A 100 4.36 -14.58 -7.22
CA SER A 100 3.43 -15.72 -7.21
C SER A 100 2.32 -15.61 -6.15
N GLY A 101 1.80 -14.39 -5.94
CA GLY A 101 0.79 -14.10 -4.92
C GLY A 101 1.33 -13.80 -3.52
N GLY A 102 2.64 -13.90 -3.30
CA GLY A 102 3.31 -13.45 -2.09
C GLY A 102 3.31 -11.92 -1.98
N GLY A 103 3.01 -11.40 -0.78
CA GLY A 103 3.17 -9.99 -0.46
C GLY A 103 4.61 -9.66 -0.03
N ALA A 104 4.95 -8.38 0.01
CA ALA A 104 6.21 -7.91 0.56
C ALA A 104 6.34 -8.31 2.04
N ALA A 105 7.49 -8.86 2.43
CA ALA A 105 7.91 -8.95 3.82
C ALA A 105 8.30 -7.54 4.30
N PRO A 106 7.63 -6.99 5.32
CA PRO A 106 7.99 -5.68 5.86
C PRO A 106 9.41 -5.63 6.44
N PRO A 107 10.10 -4.47 6.43
CA PRO A 107 9.59 -3.18 5.96
C PRO A 107 9.60 -2.99 4.44
N ALA A 108 8.53 -2.40 3.91
CA ALA A 108 8.41 -2.03 2.50
C ALA A 108 7.50 -0.81 2.29
N THR A 109 7.96 0.15 1.49
CA THR A 109 7.09 1.23 0.99
C THR A 109 6.15 0.68 -0.07
N LEU A 110 4.85 0.93 0.08
CA LEU A 110 3.81 0.41 -0.81
C LEU A 110 3.17 1.54 -1.62
N ALA A 111 2.83 1.27 -2.88
CA ALA A 111 1.83 2.03 -3.62
C ALA A 111 0.58 1.16 -3.75
N GLU A 112 -0.55 1.66 -3.25
CA GLU A 112 -1.81 0.92 -3.14
C GLU A 112 -2.85 1.55 -4.07
N PHE A 113 -3.67 0.71 -4.71
CA PHE A 113 -4.66 1.14 -5.69
C PHE A 113 -5.96 0.36 -5.55
N THR A 114 -7.07 1.04 -5.80
CA THR A 114 -8.39 0.49 -6.10
C THR A 114 -8.96 1.29 -7.26
N LEU A 115 -8.97 0.71 -8.45
CA LEU A 115 -9.49 1.36 -9.66
C LEU A 115 -11.00 1.20 -9.76
N ASP A 116 -11.67 2.18 -10.37
CA ASP A 116 -13.14 2.15 -10.60
C ASP A 116 -13.94 1.78 -9.33
N GLY A 117 -13.55 2.40 -8.21
CA GLY A 117 -14.15 2.17 -6.90
C GLY A 117 -15.45 2.96 -6.72
N SER A 118 -15.67 3.47 -5.50
CA SER A 118 -16.86 4.24 -5.18
C SER A 118 -17.03 5.45 -6.11
N GLY A 119 -18.19 5.53 -6.77
CA GLY A 119 -18.50 6.62 -7.72
C GLY A 119 -17.69 6.57 -9.03
N GLY A 120 -17.08 5.43 -9.37
CA GLY A 120 -16.20 5.30 -10.54
C GLY A 120 -14.85 6.00 -10.37
N MET A 121 -14.48 6.33 -9.13
CA MET A 121 -13.21 6.94 -8.79
C MET A 121 -12.16 5.87 -8.51
N ASP A 122 -10.95 6.08 -8.98
CA ASP A 122 -9.80 5.36 -8.47
C ASP A 122 -9.40 5.95 -7.11
N PHE A 123 -8.95 5.09 -6.20
CA PHE A 123 -8.37 5.41 -4.92
C PHE A 123 -6.94 4.92 -4.91
N TYR A 124 -6.01 5.79 -4.54
CA TYR A 124 -4.59 5.44 -4.50
C TYR A 124 -3.84 6.21 -3.44
N ASP A 125 -2.75 5.62 -2.99
CA ASP A 125 -1.86 6.18 -1.98
C ASP A 125 -0.46 5.56 -2.03
N VAL A 126 0.49 6.23 -1.41
CA VAL A 126 1.74 5.61 -0.94
C VAL A 126 1.64 5.42 0.56
N SER A 127 1.99 4.22 1.02
CA SER A 127 1.80 3.78 2.39
C SER A 127 3.11 3.33 3.04
N LEU A 128 3.32 3.83 4.25
CA LEU A 128 4.44 3.50 5.15
C LEU A 128 3.94 2.72 6.38
N VAL A 129 2.70 2.21 6.34
CA VAL A 129 2.13 1.41 7.44
C VAL A 129 2.93 0.13 7.66
N ASP A 130 3.39 -0.47 6.56
CA ASP A 130 4.30 -1.63 6.55
C ASP A 130 5.78 -1.19 6.57
N GLY A 131 6.07 0.05 6.95
CA GLY A 131 7.41 0.61 7.03
C GLY A 131 7.92 1.21 5.72
N TYR A 132 9.24 1.41 5.65
CA TYR A 132 9.91 2.10 4.55
C TYR A 132 11.18 1.35 4.16
N ASN A 133 11.47 1.27 2.86
CA ASN A 133 12.76 0.75 2.38
C ASN A 133 13.40 1.62 1.28
N LEU A 134 12.61 2.24 0.40
CA LEU A 134 13.12 3.18 -0.60
C LEU A 134 12.10 4.27 -0.96
N PRO A 135 12.54 5.43 -1.48
CA PRO A 135 11.63 6.52 -1.82
C PRO A 135 10.73 6.13 -2.99
N MET A 136 9.47 6.55 -2.94
CA MET A 136 8.46 6.21 -3.94
C MET A 136 7.54 7.41 -4.20
N LEU A 137 7.17 7.61 -5.46
CA LEU A 137 6.20 8.61 -5.89
C LEU A 137 5.22 7.98 -6.89
N VAL A 138 3.94 8.23 -6.66
CA VAL A 138 2.84 7.94 -7.60
C VAL A 138 2.33 9.26 -8.17
N VAL A 139 2.28 9.35 -9.49
CA VAL A 139 1.75 10.51 -10.22
C VAL A 139 0.67 10.04 -11.20
N PRO A 140 -0.60 10.43 -11.02
CA PRO A 140 -1.61 10.19 -12.04
C PRO A 140 -1.28 10.95 -13.33
N GLN A 141 -1.56 10.34 -14.47
CA GLN A 141 -1.31 10.84 -15.81
C GLN A 141 -2.66 11.03 -16.50
N GLY A 142 -3.07 12.28 -16.68
CA GLY A 142 -4.42 12.61 -17.13
C GLY A 142 -5.45 12.35 -16.02
N GLY A 143 -6.63 11.89 -16.41
CA GLY A 143 -7.76 11.69 -15.52
C GLY A 143 -8.44 12.99 -15.08
N SER A 144 -9.57 12.85 -14.40
CA SER A 144 -10.35 13.96 -13.87
C SER A 144 -11.20 13.52 -12.69
N GLY A 145 -11.87 14.45 -12.01
CA GLY A 145 -12.57 14.13 -10.77
C GLY A 145 -11.60 13.90 -9.60
N GLY A 146 -12.04 14.19 -8.37
CA GLY A 146 -11.14 14.15 -7.22
C GLY A 146 -10.00 15.19 -7.32
N SER A 147 -8.89 14.92 -6.63
CA SER A 147 -7.74 15.82 -6.59
C SER A 147 -6.66 15.51 -7.64
N CYS A 148 -6.67 14.30 -8.22
CA CYS A 148 -5.66 13.79 -9.15
C CYS A 148 -4.23 14.19 -8.76
N SER A 149 -3.95 14.16 -7.47
CA SER A 149 -2.74 14.70 -6.86
C SER A 149 -1.74 13.59 -6.61
N SER A 150 -0.46 13.89 -6.80
CA SER A 150 0.60 12.91 -6.53
C SER A 150 0.65 12.47 -5.05
N THR A 151 1.18 11.30 -4.78
CA THR A 151 1.35 10.76 -3.41
C THR A 151 2.69 10.07 -3.33
N GLY A 152 3.35 10.13 -2.17
CA GLY A 152 4.70 9.60 -2.07
C GLY A 152 5.50 10.02 -0.86
N CYS A 153 6.65 9.37 -0.75
CA CYS A 153 7.69 9.65 0.21
C CYS A 153 8.99 9.87 -0.57
N LEU A 154 9.39 11.15 -0.69
CA LEU A 154 10.52 11.61 -1.52
C LEU A 154 11.84 11.62 -0.74
N VAL A 155 11.76 11.61 0.59
CA VAL A 155 12.91 11.69 1.49
C VAL A 155 13.47 10.30 1.73
N ASP A 156 14.79 10.17 1.73
CA ASP A 156 15.42 8.94 2.20
C ASP A 156 15.36 8.82 3.73
N LEU A 157 14.45 7.97 4.22
CA LEU A 157 14.27 7.75 5.65
C LEU A 157 15.29 6.79 6.25
N ASN A 158 16.06 6.04 5.45
CA ASN A 158 16.94 4.99 5.98
C ASN A 158 18.01 5.55 6.92
N GLY A 159 18.58 6.72 6.59
CA GLY A 159 19.52 7.43 7.46
C GLY A 159 18.88 8.07 8.69
N LEU A 160 17.65 8.57 8.53
CA LEU A 160 16.89 9.30 9.55
C LEU A 160 16.09 8.40 10.51
N CYS A 161 15.94 7.12 10.16
CA CYS A 161 15.12 6.17 10.89
C CYS A 161 15.51 6.12 12.38
N PRO A 162 14.54 6.14 13.33
CA PRO A 162 14.84 5.95 14.74
C PRO A 162 15.56 4.63 14.99
N SER A 163 16.50 4.60 15.95
CA SER A 163 17.35 3.43 16.23
C SER A 163 16.55 2.14 16.41
N ASP A 164 15.43 2.22 17.11
CA ASP A 164 14.62 1.06 17.50
C ASP A 164 13.78 0.52 16.32
N LEU A 165 13.77 1.24 15.19
CA LEU A 165 13.08 0.87 13.95
C LEU A 165 14.04 0.49 12.82
N LYS A 166 15.35 0.71 12.97
CA LYS A 166 16.33 0.47 11.89
C LYS A 166 16.45 -1.02 11.55
N VAL A 167 16.48 -1.31 10.26
CA VAL A 167 16.99 -2.58 9.73
C VAL A 167 18.38 -2.33 9.20
N VAL A 168 19.36 -3.00 9.80
CA VAL A 168 20.78 -2.83 9.47
C VAL A 168 21.30 -4.10 8.82
N LEU A 169 22.00 -3.95 7.68
CA LEU A 169 22.73 -5.03 7.04
C LEU A 169 24.23 -4.75 7.10
N SER A 170 25.02 -5.82 7.26
CA SER A 170 26.47 -5.74 7.15
C SER A 170 26.90 -5.46 5.72
N THR A 171 27.86 -4.57 5.55
CA THR A 171 28.46 -4.26 4.25
C THR A 171 29.74 -5.08 4.05
N SER A 172 30.14 -5.26 2.79
CA SER A 172 31.31 -6.07 2.43
C SER A 172 32.64 -5.50 2.93
N ASP A 173 32.69 -4.22 3.27
CA ASP A 173 33.83 -3.51 3.85
C ASP A 173 33.90 -3.63 5.39
N GLY A 174 33.03 -4.44 6.01
CA GLY A 174 32.97 -4.63 7.45
C GLY A 174 32.18 -3.54 8.19
N GLY A 175 31.55 -2.61 7.47
CA GLY A 175 30.62 -1.63 8.01
C GLY A 175 29.20 -2.18 8.22
N SER A 176 28.27 -1.27 8.51
CA SER A 176 26.85 -1.57 8.64
C SER A 176 26.04 -0.42 8.08
N GLU A 177 25.02 -0.74 7.29
CA GLU A 177 24.17 0.24 6.62
C GLU A 177 22.71 0.05 7.04
N SER A 178 22.02 1.15 7.35
CA SER A 178 20.57 1.13 7.53
C SER A 178 19.93 1.01 6.15
N VAL A 179 19.23 -0.09 5.90
CA VAL A 179 18.68 -0.41 4.57
C VAL A 179 17.15 -0.27 4.50
N ALA A 180 16.50 -0.19 5.66
CA ALA A 180 15.07 -0.01 5.77
C ALA A 180 14.68 0.49 7.18
N CYS A 181 13.46 0.98 7.31
CA CYS A 181 12.88 1.47 8.56
C CYS A 181 11.55 0.77 8.83
N LYS A 182 11.47 -0.01 9.91
CA LYS A 182 10.23 -0.64 10.35
C LYS A 182 9.19 0.40 10.74
N SER A 183 7.92 0.09 10.54
CA SER A 183 6.86 0.80 11.26
C SER A 183 6.87 0.37 12.73
N ALA A 184 6.18 1.12 13.58
CA ALA A 184 6.04 0.73 14.99
C ALA A 184 5.23 -0.57 15.17
N CYS A 185 4.29 -0.86 14.27
CA CYS A 185 3.57 -2.14 14.30
C CYS A 185 4.55 -3.30 14.08
N GLU A 186 5.40 -3.20 13.06
CA GLU A 186 6.37 -4.25 12.74
C GLU A 186 7.49 -4.38 13.78
N ALA A 187 7.87 -3.28 14.42
CA ALA A 187 8.90 -3.32 15.46
C ALA A 187 8.39 -3.91 16.78
N PHE A 188 7.15 -3.62 17.17
CA PHE A 188 6.68 -3.88 18.54
C PHE A 188 5.45 -4.78 18.63
N GLY A 189 4.68 -4.95 17.56
CA GLY A 189 3.49 -5.82 17.50
C GLY A 189 2.34 -5.42 18.43
N SER A 190 2.43 -4.27 19.12
CA SER A 190 1.44 -3.87 20.11
C SER A 190 0.15 -3.37 19.46
N PRO A 191 -1.04 -3.65 20.02
CA PRO A 191 -2.33 -3.26 19.45
C PRO A 191 -2.46 -1.77 19.13
N GLN A 192 -1.88 -0.88 19.95
CA GLN A 192 -1.91 0.56 19.71
C GLN A 192 -1.12 1.03 18.47
N TYR A 193 -0.13 0.26 18.00
CA TYR A 193 0.62 0.59 16.79
C TYR A 193 0.07 -0.13 15.57
N CYS A 194 -0.48 -1.33 15.77
CA CYS A 194 -1.08 -2.13 14.70
C CYS A 194 -2.57 -1.84 14.48
N CYS A 195 -3.15 -0.92 15.27
CA CYS A 195 -4.57 -0.58 15.25
C CYS A 195 -5.48 -1.82 15.27
N SER A 196 -5.27 -2.68 16.26
CA SER A 196 -5.99 -3.94 16.41
C SER A 196 -6.63 -4.08 17.80
N GLY A 197 -7.55 -5.04 17.96
CA GLY A 197 -8.27 -5.24 19.22
C GLY A 197 -9.01 -3.96 19.64
N ASP A 198 -8.78 -3.49 20.86
CA ASP A 198 -9.38 -2.26 21.41
C ASP A 198 -9.00 -1.00 20.61
N PHE A 199 -7.92 -1.07 19.83
CA PHE A 199 -7.43 -0.01 18.94
C PHE A 199 -7.91 -0.19 17.48
N GLY A 200 -8.84 -1.11 17.24
CA GLY A 200 -9.34 -1.47 15.90
C GLY A 200 -10.27 -0.45 15.23
N ASN A 201 -10.22 0.82 15.64
CA ASN A 201 -10.98 1.89 14.99
C ASN A 201 -10.26 3.25 15.10
N PRO A 202 -10.58 4.22 14.23
CA PRO A 202 -9.95 5.55 14.22
C PRO A 202 -10.16 6.36 15.52
N ASN A 203 -11.20 6.06 16.30
CA ASN A 203 -11.45 6.76 17.55
C ASN A 203 -10.51 6.31 18.66
N THR A 204 -10.01 5.08 18.61
CA THR A 204 -9.13 4.52 19.65
C THR A 204 -7.67 4.38 19.21
N CYS A 205 -7.37 4.11 17.94
CA CYS A 205 -5.99 4.17 17.44
C CYS A 205 -5.59 5.61 17.13
N LYS A 206 -4.63 6.17 17.88
CA LYS A 206 -4.15 7.54 17.69
C LYS A 206 -2.73 7.57 17.16
N PRO A 207 -2.32 8.64 16.44
CA PRO A 207 -0.96 8.80 15.99
C PRO A 207 0.05 8.71 17.14
N SER A 208 1.10 7.90 16.96
CA SER A 208 2.21 7.76 17.90
C SER A 208 3.36 8.71 17.55
N SER A 209 4.39 8.77 18.40
CA SER A 209 5.64 9.46 18.05
C SER A 209 6.27 8.87 16.77
N TYR A 210 6.16 7.55 16.58
CA TYR A 210 6.69 6.86 15.40
C TYR A 210 5.89 7.15 14.13
N SER A 211 4.56 7.11 14.16
CA SER A 211 3.79 7.46 12.95
C SER A 211 3.95 8.93 12.59
N ARG A 212 4.05 9.83 13.59
CA ARG A 212 4.39 11.24 13.35
C ARG A 212 5.77 11.45 12.72
N PHE A 213 6.77 10.61 13.04
CA PHE A 213 8.06 10.66 12.35
C PHE A 213 7.90 10.44 10.84
N PHE A 214 7.19 9.38 10.44
CA PHE A 214 6.91 9.09 9.02
C PHE A 214 6.08 10.21 8.37
N LYS A 215 5.01 10.67 9.04
CA LYS A 215 4.12 11.72 8.51
C LYS A 215 4.83 13.05 8.32
N ASN A 216 5.70 13.44 9.26
CA ASN A 216 6.45 14.69 9.16
C ASN A 216 7.44 14.66 8.00
N ALA A 217 8.09 13.53 7.76
CA ALA A 217 9.03 13.40 6.64
C ALA A 217 8.31 13.24 5.29
N CYS A 218 7.16 12.56 5.29
CA CYS A 218 6.40 12.20 4.09
C CYS A 218 4.90 12.53 4.28
N PRO A 219 4.52 13.83 4.23
CA PRO A 219 3.17 14.29 4.58
C PRO A 219 2.08 13.80 3.64
N ARG A 220 2.45 13.38 2.42
CA ARG A 220 1.54 12.87 1.38
C ARG A 220 1.51 11.34 1.30
N ALA A 221 1.98 10.65 2.35
CA ALA A 221 1.93 9.21 2.48
C ALA A 221 1.18 8.82 3.76
N TYR A 222 0.58 7.63 3.76
CA TYR A 222 0.02 7.01 4.96
C TYR A 222 1.15 6.67 5.93
N SER A 223 1.02 7.09 7.19
CA SER A 223 2.01 6.82 8.24
C SER A 223 1.58 5.74 9.25
N TYR A 224 0.28 5.42 9.31
CA TYR A 224 -0.31 4.34 10.10
C TYR A 224 -1.71 4.01 9.57
N ALA A 225 -2.33 2.92 10.07
CA ALA A 225 -3.55 2.34 9.50
C ALA A 225 -4.78 3.27 9.45
N TYR A 226 -4.89 4.24 10.37
CA TYR A 226 -5.99 5.21 10.39
C TYR A 226 -5.49 6.65 10.24
N ASP A 227 -4.43 6.85 9.44
CA ASP A 227 -4.01 8.20 9.05
C ASP A 227 -5.16 8.96 8.39
N ASP A 228 -5.07 10.27 8.45
CA ASP A 228 -6.17 11.13 8.02
C ASP A 228 -6.35 11.15 6.50
N ALA A 229 -7.46 11.76 6.08
CA ALA A 229 -7.87 11.85 4.68
C ALA A 229 -6.87 12.58 3.76
N THR A 230 -5.81 13.22 4.28
CA THR A 230 -4.75 13.81 3.46
C THR A 230 -3.87 12.78 2.76
N SER A 231 -4.03 11.49 3.12
CA SER A 231 -3.19 10.40 2.62
C SER A 231 -3.87 9.53 1.56
N THR A 232 -5.20 9.65 1.36
CA THR A 232 -5.91 9.00 0.23
C THR A 232 -6.15 10.00 -0.87
N PHE A 233 -5.81 9.60 -2.09
CA PHE A 233 -5.99 10.42 -3.28
C PHE A 233 -6.97 9.75 -4.23
N THR A 234 -7.73 10.58 -4.93
CA THR A 234 -8.72 10.10 -5.89
C THR A 234 -8.52 10.76 -7.25
N CYS A 235 -8.75 9.98 -8.29
CA CYS A 235 -8.76 10.42 -9.68
C CYS A 235 -9.62 9.43 -10.48
N ALA A 236 -10.33 9.87 -11.51
CA ALA A 236 -11.05 8.96 -12.40
C ALA A 236 -10.36 8.88 -13.76
N SER A 237 -10.32 7.67 -14.31
CA SER A 237 -9.82 7.41 -15.68
C SER A 237 -8.40 7.90 -15.91
N ALA A 238 -7.50 7.67 -14.94
CA ALA A 238 -6.10 8.04 -15.04
C ALA A 238 -5.21 6.83 -15.35
N ASN A 239 -4.08 7.10 -16.02
CA ASN A 239 -2.93 6.22 -15.98
C ASN A 239 -2.03 6.63 -14.79
N TYR A 240 -1.04 5.81 -14.43
CA TYR A 240 -0.22 6.10 -13.25
C TYR A 240 1.26 5.87 -13.52
N LEU A 241 2.09 6.85 -13.13
CA LEU A 241 3.54 6.71 -13.06
C LEU A 241 3.94 6.37 -11.62
N ILE A 242 4.57 5.22 -11.42
CA ILE A 242 5.17 4.81 -10.14
C ILE A 242 6.68 4.94 -10.30
N SER A 243 7.31 5.83 -9.53
CA SER A 243 8.76 6.08 -9.59
C SER A 243 9.42 5.68 -8.28
N PHE A 244 10.43 4.83 -8.36
CA PHE A 244 11.38 4.58 -7.28
C PHE A 244 12.51 5.59 -7.32
N CYS A 245 12.94 6.09 -6.15
CA CYS A 245 13.93 7.17 -6.03
C CYS A 245 13.64 8.39 -6.93
N PRO A 246 12.41 8.95 -6.92
CA PRO A 246 12.05 10.11 -7.75
C PRO A 246 13.03 11.27 -7.59
N SER A 247 13.44 11.87 -8.71
CA SER A 247 14.27 13.07 -8.69
C SER A 247 13.45 14.27 -8.17
N THR A 248 14.02 15.05 -7.26
CA THR A 248 13.39 16.26 -6.71
C THR A 248 13.52 17.48 -7.64
N THR A 249 14.21 17.35 -8.76
CA THR A 249 14.26 18.38 -9.81
C THR A 249 12.90 18.48 -10.48
N SER A 250 12.11 19.44 -9.98
CA SER A 250 10.83 19.92 -10.50
C SER A 250 10.67 19.66 -12.00
N GLN A 251 9.78 18.74 -12.35
CA GLN A 251 9.17 18.66 -13.68
C GLN A 251 8.26 19.89 -13.85
N LYS A 252 8.87 21.07 -13.98
CA LYS A 252 8.20 22.22 -14.58
C LYS A 252 8.10 21.86 -16.06
N SER A 253 6.88 21.61 -16.49
CA SER A 253 6.50 21.25 -17.85
C SER A 253 7.38 21.89 -18.92
N SER A 254 7.89 21.05 -19.83
CA SER A 254 8.48 21.48 -21.09
C SER A 254 7.46 22.29 -21.91
N GLY A 255 7.40 23.59 -21.65
CA GLY A 255 6.99 24.60 -22.62
C GLY A 255 8.25 25.06 -23.35
N SER A 256 8.40 24.65 -24.61
CA SER A 256 9.45 25.17 -25.48
C SER A 256 9.42 26.70 -25.47
N ASN A 257 10.56 27.31 -25.15
CA ASN A 257 11.05 28.47 -25.87
C ASN A 257 12.58 28.43 -25.84
N ARG A 258 13.15 28.25 -27.03
CA ARG A 258 14.55 28.56 -27.30
C ARG A 258 14.62 30.09 -27.30
N GLU A 259 15.35 30.64 -26.34
CA GLU A 259 16.28 31.75 -26.51
C GLU A 259 16.83 32.12 -25.12
N ALA A 260 18.10 31.82 -24.86
CA ALA A 260 19.04 32.57 -24.02
C ALA A 260 20.20 31.66 -23.63
N ALA A 261 21.34 31.90 -24.27
CA ALA A 261 22.62 31.37 -23.89
C ALA A 261 23.10 31.96 -22.55
N ASP A 262 23.98 31.21 -21.90
CA ASP A 262 24.97 31.63 -20.91
C ASP A 262 24.47 32.13 -19.54
N ILE A 263 24.72 31.35 -18.48
CA ILE A 263 25.74 31.65 -17.46
C ILE A 263 25.77 30.54 -16.38
N SER A 264 27.00 30.28 -15.96
CA SER A 264 27.51 29.31 -14.99
C SER A 264 26.75 29.16 -13.67
N SER A 265 26.72 27.91 -13.22
CA SER A 265 26.41 27.44 -11.88
C SER A 265 27.24 28.13 -10.78
N SER A 266 26.57 28.69 -9.78
CA SER A 266 27.17 28.91 -8.46
C SER A 266 26.14 28.76 -7.35
N SER A 267 26.52 27.94 -6.38
CA SER A 267 25.78 27.43 -5.24
C SER A 267 25.45 28.52 -4.21
N ASN A 268 24.21 28.59 -3.72
CA ASN A 268 23.93 28.77 -2.29
C ASN A 268 22.44 28.55 -1.98
N SER A 269 22.10 27.40 -1.40
CA SER A 269 20.77 27.13 -0.88
C SER A 269 20.66 27.69 0.54
N THR A 270 20.04 28.86 0.68
CA THR A 270 19.48 29.33 1.95
C THR A 270 18.01 29.67 1.70
N MET A 271 17.12 28.70 1.93
CA MET A 271 15.69 28.93 1.85
C MET A 271 15.18 29.33 3.24
N VAL A 272 15.02 30.63 3.44
CA VAL A 272 14.26 31.23 4.55
C VAL A 272 12.78 31.20 4.15
N TYR A 273 11.95 30.52 4.92
CA TYR A 273 10.50 30.50 4.73
C TYR A 273 9.91 31.74 5.43
N ILE A 274 9.48 32.74 4.65
CA ILE A 274 8.68 33.86 5.16
C ILE A 274 7.22 33.60 4.80
N GLY A 275 6.40 33.40 5.83
CA GLY A 275 4.96 33.27 5.72
C GLY A 275 4.31 34.59 5.29
N GLY A 276 3.41 34.48 4.31
CA GLY A 276 2.53 35.56 3.87
C GLY A 276 1.09 35.22 4.19
N GLU A 277 0.60 35.77 5.29
CA GLU A 277 -0.80 35.79 5.71
C GLU A 277 -1.58 36.72 4.77
N GLN A 278 -2.73 36.27 4.25
CA GLN A 278 -3.70 37.15 3.61
C GLN A 278 -5.08 36.86 4.20
N VAL A 279 -5.50 37.81 5.03
CA VAL A 279 -6.82 37.95 5.62
C VAL A 279 -7.79 38.43 4.52
N SER A 280 -8.94 37.79 4.41
CA SER A 280 -10.14 38.42 3.86
C SER A 280 -11.37 37.80 4.48
N GLY A 281 -12.08 38.61 5.27
CA GLY A 281 -13.30 38.24 5.96
C GLY A 281 -14.52 38.41 5.08
N ALA A 282 -15.51 37.54 5.30
CA ALA A 282 -16.91 37.82 5.00
C ALA A 282 -17.79 37.14 6.07
N THR A 283 -18.70 37.90 6.64
CA THR A 283 -19.52 37.55 7.80
C THR A 283 -20.93 37.11 7.37
N LEU A 284 -21.36 35.98 7.95
CA LEU A 284 -22.71 35.48 8.30
C LEU A 284 -23.94 35.74 7.41
N THR A 285 -24.67 34.66 7.10
CA THR A 285 -26.10 34.53 7.42
C THR A 285 -26.49 33.06 7.65
N VAL A 286 -27.17 32.78 8.78
CA VAL A 286 -27.78 31.50 9.16
C VAL A 286 -29.30 31.62 9.03
N PRO A 287 -30.03 30.58 8.59
CA PRO A 287 -31.39 30.38 9.03
C PRO A 287 -31.54 29.11 9.90
N ARG A 288 -32.27 29.29 11.01
CA ARG A 288 -32.78 28.27 11.92
C ARG A 288 -34.10 27.67 11.39
N LEU A 289 -34.52 26.60 12.06
CA LEU A 289 -35.82 25.89 12.13
C LEU A 289 -35.83 24.55 11.37
N ALA A 290 -36.31 23.43 11.92
CA ALA A 290 -36.98 23.15 13.18
C ALA A 290 -36.80 21.67 13.56
N ALA A 291 -36.87 21.39 14.86
CA ALA A 291 -36.97 20.04 15.42
C ALA A 291 -38.36 19.44 15.17
N LEU A 292 -38.43 18.14 14.87
CA LEU A 292 -39.64 17.34 15.02
C LEU A 292 -39.31 15.95 15.59
N LEU A 293 -40.16 15.54 16.52
CA LEU A 293 -40.06 14.39 17.41
C LEU A 293 -40.48 13.07 16.73
N LEU A 294 -39.94 11.98 17.28
CA LEU A 294 -40.17 10.53 17.08
C LEU A 294 -41.65 10.07 16.93
N PRO A 295 -41.89 8.84 16.41
CA PRO A 295 -42.08 7.73 17.35
C PRO A 295 -41.36 6.41 17.02
N VAL A 296 -41.02 5.75 18.13
CA VAL A 296 -40.62 4.36 18.42
C VAL A 296 -41.42 3.29 17.64
N LEU A 297 -40.75 2.22 17.19
CA LEU A 297 -41.37 0.89 17.01
C LEU A 297 -40.37 -0.27 17.20
N LEU A 298 -40.55 -0.96 18.34
CA LEU A 298 -40.52 -2.40 18.64
C LEU A 298 -39.51 -3.34 17.94
N ALA A 299 -38.66 -3.95 18.77
CA ALA A 299 -37.91 -5.17 18.50
C ALA A 299 -38.76 -6.44 18.66
N PRO A 300 -38.42 -7.56 17.99
CA PRO A 300 -38.73 -8.88 18.48
C PRO A 300 -37.48 -9.59 19.05
N LEU A 301 -37.67 -10.18 20.23
CA LEU A 301 -36.84 -11.22 20.81
C LEU A 301 -36.84 -12.46 19.92
N ALA A 302 -35.67 -13.07 19.69
CA ALA A 302 -35.55 -14.44 19.21
C ALA A 302 -34.58 -15.23 20.09
N LEU A 303 -35.06 -16.40 20.54
CA LEU A 303 -34.44 -17.31 21.49
C LEU A 303 -33.12 -17.91 20.97
N HIS A 304 -32.24 -18.12 21.94
CA HIS A 304 -31.01 -18.90 21.86
C HIS A 304 -31.33 -20.40 21.69
N ARG A 305 -30.78 -21.04 20.64
CA ARG A 305 -30.49 -22.48 20.63
C ARG A 305 -29.22 -22.72 19.81
N GLY A 306 -28.25 -23.37 20.44
CA GLY A 306 -26.89 -23.52 19.95
C GLY A 306 -26.75 -24.37 18.69
N GLY A 307 -25.81 -23.95 17.86
CA GLY A 307 -25.21 -24.69 16.74
C GLY A 307 -23.90 -23.99 16.39
N LYS A 308 -22.80 -24.73 16.39
CA LYS A 308 -21.45 -24.22 16.10
C LYS A 308 -21.33 -24.11 14.58
N GLU A 309 -21.52 -22.92 14.02
CA GLU A 309 -21.22 -22.61 12.62
C GLU A 309 -20.18 -21.49 12.54
N VAL A 310 -19.15 -21.72 11.74
CA VAL A 310 -18.14 -20.73 11.38
C VAL A 310 -18.80 -19.74 10.42
N SER A 311 -19.25 -18.61 10.94
CA SER A 311 -19.85 -17.54 10.13
C SER A 311 -18.77 -16.53 9.74
N GLN A 312 -18.42 -16.51 8.45
CA GLN A 312 -17.75 -15.38 7.82
C GLN A 312 -18.74 -14.22 7.81
N THR A 313 -18.48 -13.18 8.59
CA THR A 313 -19.33 -11.98 8.61
C THR A 313 -18.92 -11.07 7.46
N PHE A 314 -19.82 -10.93 6.49
CA PHE A 314 -19.75 -9.94 5.42
C PHE A 314 -20.20 -8.59 6.00
N SER A 315 -19.31 -7.62 6.15
CA SER A 315 -19.70 -6.24 6.44
C SER A 315 -20.03 -5.55 5.12
N GLN A 316 -21.32 -5.35 4.86
CA GLN A 316 -21.78 -4.36 3.89
C GLN A 316 -21.25 -2.98 4.31
N VAL A 317 -20.46 -2.35 3.45
CA VAL A 317 -19.96 -0.98 3.64
C VAL A 317 -21.05 -0.02 3.17
N THR A 318 -21.83 0.51 4.12
CA THR A 318 -22.50 1.79 3.98
C THR A 318 -21.65 2.82 4.73
N ASP A 319 -21.35 3.95 4.09
CA ASP A 319 -20.46 5.03 4.55
C ASP A 319 -18.94 4.81 4.38
N GLY A 320 -18.49 4.85 3.12
CA GLY A 320 -17.35 5.65 2.65
C GLY A 320 -15.99 5.60 3.37
N THR A 321 -15.81 4.69 4.32
CA THR A 321 -14.62 4.55 5.16
C THR A 321 -13.99 3.22 4.80
N PHE A 322 -12.90 3.27 4.03
CA PHE A 322 -12.16 2.06 3.66
C PHE A 322 -11.32 1.60 4.85
N PHE A 323 -11.45 0.33 5.19
CA PHE A 323 -10.51 -0.37 6.06
C PHE A 323 -9.47 -1.03 5.15
N ALA A 324 -8.19 -0.73 5.37
CA ALA A 324 -7.13 -1.62 4.94
C ALA A 324 -7.31 -2.95 5.68
N VAL A 325 -7.77 -3.99 4.97
CA VAL A 325 -7.82 -5.34 5.52
C VAL A 325 -6.38 -5.84 5.56
N PHE A 326 -5.72 -5.67 6.71
CA PHE A 326 -4.43 -6.26 7.00
C PHE A 326 -4.57 -7.79 7.02
N SER A 327 -4.19 -8.46 5.93
CA SER A 327 -3.89 -9.88 5.97
C SER A 327 -2.52 -10.05 6.64
N GLY A 328 -2.53 -10.15 7.96
CA GLY A 328 -1.38 -10.61 8.72
C GLY A 328 -1.14 -12.09 8.38
N SER A 329 -0.18 -12.36 7.50
CA SER A 329 0.29 -13.72 7.25
C SER A 329 1.07 -14.22 8.47
N ARG A 330 0.39 -14.86 9.43
CA ARG A 330 1.06 -15.76 10.36
C ARG A 330 1.34 -17.07 9.63
N SER A 331 2.62 -17.34 9.39
CA SER A 331 3.10 -18.67 9.03
C SER A 331 2.76 -19.63 10.18
N SER A 332 1.80 -20.51 9.96
CA SER A 332 1.47 -21.61 10.86
C SER A 332 2.18 -22.88 10.39
N THR A 333 3.42 -23.05 10.85
CA THR A 333 4.11 -24.34 10.85
C THR A 333 4.78 -24.54 12.20
N ASP A 334 4.01 -24.98 13.19
CA ASP A 334 4.50 -25.92 14.20
C ASP A 334 3.31 -26.50 14.98
N CYS A 335 2.75 -27.59 14.47
CA CYS A 335 1.96 -28.53 15.25
C CYS A 335 2.75 -29.83 15.30
N SER A 336 3.64 -29.97 16.29
CA SER A 336 4.12 -31.27 16.74
C SER A 336 3.46 -31.62 18.08
N PRO A 337 2.98 -32.86 18.28
CA PRO A 337 2.26 -33.25 19.47
C PRO A 337 3.22 -33.39 20.67
N ALA A 338 2.84 -32.78 21.78
CA ALA A 338 3.51 -32.94 23.07
C ALA A 338 3.42 -34.40 23.54
N VAL A 339 4.56 -35.07 23.61
CA VAL A 339 4.74 -36.35 24.30
C VAL A 339 4.91 -36.05 25.80
N LEU A 340 3.94 -36.46 26.61
CA LEU A 340 4.01 -36.42 28.07
C LEU A 340 5.00 -37.47 28.59
N PRO A 341 5.90 -37.15 29.55
CA PRO A 341 6.73 -38.16 30.20
C PRO A 341 5.92 -38.88 31.29
N GLY A 342 5.74 -40.19 31.11
CA GLY A 342 5.14 -41.07 32.11
C GLY A 342 5.98 -41.15 33.38
N ARG A 343 5.38 -40.77 34.51
CA ARG A 343 5.84 -41.16 35.85
C ARG A 343 4.99 -42.34 36.31
N GLY A 344 5.61 -43.52 36.39
CA GLY A 344 5.05 -44.70 37.04
C GLY A 344 4.95 -44.48 38.55
N LEU A 345 3.72 -44.49 39.06
CA LEU A 345 3.42 -44.65 40.47
C LEU A 345 3.31 -46.15 40.77
N ARG A 346 4.22 -46.68 41.59
CA ARG A 346 4.05 -47.95 42.29
C ARG A 346 3.00 -47.75 43.39
N LEU A 347 1.94 -48.55 43.37
CA LEU A 347 1.04 -48.74 44.51
C LEU A 347 1.61 -49.84 45.42
N HIS A 348 1.64 -49.53 46.71
CA HIS A 348 1.71 -50.49 47.80
C HIS A 348 0.30 -51.04 48.08
N SER A 349 0.26 -52.34 48.35
CA SER A 349 -0.85 -53.15 48.90
C SER A 349 -1.94 -53.60 47.92
#